data_AF-A0A3D0I749-F1
#
_entry.id   AF-A0A3D0I749-F1
#
_cell.length_a   1.000
_cell.length_b   1.000
_cell.length_c   1.000
_cell.angle_alpha   90.00
_cell.angle_beta   90.00
_cell.angle_gamma   90.00
#
_symmetry.space_group_name_H-M   'P 1'
#
loop_
_entity.id
_entity.type
_entity.pdbx_description
1 polymer ?
#
loop_
_entity_poly.entity_id
_entity_poly.type
_entity_poly.pdbx_seq_one_letter_code
_entity_poly.pdbx_strand_id
1 'polypeptide(L)'
;EPNAPATKRRIEALGRLRAAGIRTQAAVAPLLPCDPARLAELLDPVADRVVVDDFFRGDGAGGRRSQAALARLRAMGFSRWAEPGYAEDAIAVLRRRLGTARVLLSKDGFGAVDLSAALPPSASKG
;
A
#
# COMPACT_ATOMS: atom_id res chain seq x y z
N GLU A 1 8.03 12.58 6.21
CA GLU A 1 9.38 12.74 6.77
C GLU A 1 10.30 13.55 5.87
N PRO A 2 10.95 14.61 6.39
CA PRO A 2 11.89 15.45 5.63
C PRO A 2 13.12 14.71 5.09
N ASN A 3 13.40 13.49 5.56
CA ASN A 3 14.51 12.63 5.10
C ASN A 3 14.06 11.35 4.37
N ALA A 4 12.76 11.19 4.12
CA ALA A 4 12.27 10.10 3.28
C ALA A 4 12.69 10.33 1.82
N PRO A 5 13.19 9.31 1.08
CA PRO A 5 13.26 9.42 -0.36
C PRO A 5 11.86 9.79 -0.86
N ALA A 6 11.78 10.77 -1.77
CA ALA A 6 10.53 11.10 -2.43
C ALA A 6 9.86 9.82 -2.91
N THR A 7 8.53 9.73 -2.82
CA THR A 7 7.75 8.53 -3.18
C THR A 7 8.20 7.92 -4.51
N LYS A 8 8.58 8.76 -5.48
CA LYS A 8 9.19 8.38 -6.76
C LYS A 8 10.43 7.49 -6.62
N ARG A 9 11.42 7.87 -5.78
CA ARG A 9 12.66 7.10 -5.58
C ARG A 9 12.39 5.73 -4.98
N ARG A 10 11.39 5.61 -4.09
CA ARG A 10 10.99 4.32 -3.52
C ARG A 10 10.36 3.41 -4.57
N ILE A 11 9.48 3.96 -5.40
CA ILE A 11 8.86 3.24 -6.54
C ILE A 11 9.93 2.76 -7.52
N GLU A 12 10.90 3.62 -7.87
CA GLU A 12 12.03 3.25 -8.73
C GLU A 12 12.89 2.14 -8.10
N ALA A 13 13.13 2.20 -6.79
CA ALA A 13 13.87 1.16 -6.07
C ALA A 13 13.14 -0.19 -6.12
N LEU A 14 11.81 -0.21 -5.90
CA LEU A 14 10.99 -1.41 -6.07
C LEU A 14 11.13 -1.97 -7.49
N GLY A 15 11.03 -1.11 -8.51
CA GLY A 15 11.19 -1.53 -9.90
C GLY A 15 12.54 -2.19 -10.18
N ARG A 16 13.64 -1.61 -9.68
CA ARG A 16 14.99 -2.18 -9.83
C ARG A 16 15.14 -3.52 -9.11
N LEU A 17 14.63 -3.64 -7.88
CA LEU A 17 14.67 -4.89 -7.12
C LEU A 17 13.89 -5.99 -7.83
N ARG A 18 12.67 -5.69 -8.29
CA ARG A 18 11.83 -6.64 -9.03
C ARG A 18 12.49 -7.09 -10.33
N ALA A 19 13.07 -6.17 -11.10
CA ALA A 19 13.80 -6.47 -12.32
C ALA A 19 15.03 -7.36 -12.08
N ALA A 20 15.64 -7.27 -10.89
CA ALA A 20 16.74 -8.13 -10.47
C ALA A 20 16.28 -9.50 -9.91
N GLY A 21 14.98 -9.83 -9.99
CA GLY A 21 14.43 -11.08 -9.47
C GLY A 21 14.25 -11.09 -7.94
N ILE A 22 14.33 -9.93 -7.28
CA ILE A 22 14.08 -9.80 -5.85
C ILE A 22 12.59 -9.50 -5.66
N ARG A 23 11.92 -10.31 -4.83
CA ARG A 23 10.49 -10.11 -4.54
C ARG A 23 10.25 -8.82 -3.80
N THR A 24 9.22 -8.10 -4.23
CA THR A 24 8.93 -6.74 -3.78
C THR A 24 7.58 -6.63 -3.09
N GLN A 25 7.55 -5.88 -1.99
CA GLN A 25 6.33 -5.55 -1.27
C GLN A 25 6.23 -4.04 -1.07
N ALA A 26 5.15 -3.44 -1.54
CA ALA A 26 4.81 -2.06 -1.21
C ALA A 26 3.90 -2.03 0.03
N ALA A 27 4.36 -1.38 1.09
CA ALA A 27 3.55 -1.12 2.27
C ALA A 27 2.87 0.26 2.15
N VAL A 28 1.54 0.27 2.17
CA VAL A 28 0.71 1.47 2.19
C VAL A 28 0.01 1.53 3.55
N ALA A 29 0.77 1.98 4.56
CA ALA A 29 0.40 1.84 5.97
C ALA A 29 0.81 3.08 6.80
N PRO A 30 -0.15 3.86 7.32
CA PRO A 30 -1.58 3.87 6.97
C PRO A 30 -1.80 4.45 5.56
N LEU A 31 -2.88 4.03 4.90
CA LEU A 31 -3.34 4.66 3.67
C LEU A 31 -3.73 6.12 3.94
N LEU A 32 -3.08 7.06 3.25
CA LEU A 32 -3.37 8.49 3.37
C LEU A 32 -4.25 8.99 2.21
N PRO A 33 -4.84 10.20 2.32
CA PRO A 33 -5.59 10.80 1.22
C PRO A 33 -4.84 10.76 -0.11
N CYS A 34 -5.39 10.01 -1.07
CA CYS A 34 -4.77 9.81 -2.38
C CYS A 34 -5.82 9.54 -3.47
N ASP A 35 -5.34 9.47 -4.71
CA ASP A 35 -6.04 8.84 -5.83
C ASP A 35 -5.66 7.35 -5.88
N PRO A 36 -6.59 6.42 -5.56
CA PRO A 36 -6.29 5.00 -5.54
C PRO A 36 -5.99 4.40 -6.91
N ALA A 37 -6.57 4.94 -7.99
CA ALA A 37 -6.35 4.43 -9.35
C ALA A 37 -4.92 4.76 -9.80
N ARG A 38 -4.49 6.00 -9.57
CA ARG A 38 -3.12 6.42 -9.82
C ARG A 38 -2.12 5.68 -8.94
N LEU A 39 -2.45 5.42 -7.67
CA LEU A 39 -1.60 4.61 -6.79
C LEU A 39 -1.45 3.18 -7.34
N ALA A 40 -2.54 2.57 -7.79
CA ALA A 40 -2.53 1.25 -8.39
C ALA A 40 -1.67 1.20 -9.66
N GLU A 41 -1.79 2.21 -10.54
CA GLU A 41 -0.95 2.36 -11.73
C GLU A 41 0.54 2.39 -11.43
N LEU A 42 0.92 3.12 -10.38
CA LEU A 42 2.32 3.25 -9.97
C LEU A 42 2.88 1.97 -9.37
N LEU A 43 2.07 1.20 -8.64
CA LEU A 43 2.52 0.01 -7.90
C LEU A 43 2.47 -1.28 -8.73
N ASP A 44 1.54 -1.39 -9.66
CA ASP A 44 1.33 -2.60 -10.47
C ASP A 44 2.60 -3.14 -11.17
N PRO A 45 3.42 -2.31 -11.84
CA PRO A 45 4.62 -2.81 -12.50
C PRO A 45 5.79 -3.07 -11.54
N VAL A 46 5.77 -2.57 -10.29
CA VAL A 46 6.95 -2.59 -9.41
C VAL A 46 6.79 -3.40 -8.12
N ALA A 47 5.58 -3.83 -7.77
CA ALA A 47 5.31 -4.54 -6.53
C ALA A 47 4.69 -5.91 -6.79
N ASP A 48 5.29 -6.98 -6.29
CA ASP A 48 4.68 -8.31 -6.34
C ASP A 48 3.49 -8.39 -5.37
N ARG A 49 3.60 -7.73 -4.21
CA ARG A 49 2.51 -7.59 -3.22
C ARG A 49 2.36 -6.14 -2.77
N VAL A 50 1.13 -5.75 -2.48
CA VAL A 50 0.78 -4.49 -1.82
C VAL A 50 0.07 -4.82 -0.52
N VAL A 51 0.62 -4.37 0.60
CA VAL A 51 -0.03 -4.50 1.91
C VAL A 51 -0.62 -3.14 2.26
N VAL A 52 -1.94 -3.09 2.42
CA VAL A 52 -2.67 -1.88 2.82
C VAL A 52 -3.01 -1.98 4.30
N ASP A 53 -2.80 -0.88 5.02
CA ASP A 53 -3.19 -0.72 6.40
C ASP A 53 -3.90 0.63 6.60
N ASP A 54 -4.63 0.78 7.70
CA ASP A 54 -5.31 2.02 8.03
C ASP A 54 -5.16 2.38 9.51
N PHE A 55 -5.64 3.55 9.90
CA PHE A 55 -5.51 4.06 11.27
C PHE A 55 -6.26 3.25 12.33
N PHE A 56 -7.22 2.40 11.92
CA PHE A 56 -8.10 1.64 12.81
C PHE A 56 -7.66 0.17 12.93
N ARG A 57 -7.24 -0.44 11.82
CA ARG A 57 -6.72 -1.80 11.75
C ARG A 57 -5.27 -1.86 12.24
N GLY A 58 -4.44 -0.94 11.76
CA GLY A 58 -2.99 -0.98 11.93
C GLY A 58 -2.50 -0.52 13.29
N ASP A 59 -3.28 0.29 14.00
CA ASP A 59 -2.86 0.84 15.29
C ASP A 59 -3.00 -0.18 16.46
N GLY A 60 -3.71 -1.29 16.22
CA GLY A 60 -3.99 -2.33 17.21
C GLY A 60 -4.87 -1.86 18.37
N ALA A 61 -5.51 -0.70 18.25
CA ALA A 61 -6.30 -0.05 19.29
C ALA A 61 -7.58 0.60 18.76
N GLY A 62 -7.99 0.31 17.52
CA GLY A 62 -9.23 0.80 16.92
C GLY A 62 -9.23 2.31 16.67
N GLY A 63 -8.07 2.87 16.32
CA GLY A 63 -7.88 4.31 16.09
C GLY A 63 -7.48 5.11 17.34
N ARG A 64 -7.49 4.51 18.54
CA ARG A 64 -7.15 5.21 19.79
C ARG A 64 -5.71 5.73 19.80
N ARG A 65 -4.75 4.99 19.24
CA ARG A 65 -3.35 5.45 19.18
C ARG A 65 -3.10 6.45 18.05
N SER A 66 -4.02 6.50 17.08
CA SER A 66 -3.96 7.38 15.92
C SER A 66 -4.79 8.66 16.06
N GLN A 67 -5.38 8.94 17.23
CA GLN A 67 -6.31 10.06 17.44
C GLN A 67 -5.75 11.41 17.00
N ALA A 68 -4.49 11.71 17.30
CA ALA A 68 -3.87 12.97 16.90
C ALA A 68 -3.77 13.11 15.37
N ALA A 69 -3.43 12.03 14.66
CA ALA A 69 -3.36 12.01 13.20
C ALA A 69 -4.77 12.14 12.57
N LEU A 70 -5.76 11.42 13.12
CA LEU A 70 -7.16 11.49 12.70
C LEU A 70 -7.74 12.90 12.90
N ALA A 71 -7.46 13.53 14.05
CA ALA A 71 -7.86 14.90 14.33
C ALA A 71 -7.24 15.89 13.34
N ARG A 72 -5.95 15.68 12.99
CA ARG A 72 -5.28 16.52 11.99
C ARG A 72 -5.86 16.35 10.59
N LEU A 73 -6.21 15.14 10.17
CA LEU A 73 -6.90 14.90 8.89
C LEU A 73 -8.25 15.62 8.83
N ARG A 74 -9.05 15.54 9.91
CA ARG A 74 -10.32 16.28 10.02
C ARG A 74 -10.09 17.79 9.89
N ALA A 75 -9.12 18.33 10.63
CA ALA A 75 -8.80 19.76 10.59
C ALA A 75 -8.32 20.25 9.20
N MET A 76 -7.72 19.37 8.40
CA MET A 76 -7.27 19.67 7.03
C MET A 76 -8.37 19.42 5.97
N GLY A 77 -9.60 19.10 6.36
CA GLY A 77 -10.72 18.85 5.44
C GLY A 77 -10.76 17.44 4.84
N PHE A 78 -9.96 16.50 5.37
CA PHE A 78 -9.92 15.10 4.94
C PHE A 78 -10.75 14.18 5.84
N SER A 79 -11.88 14.66 6.40
CA SER A 79 -12.69 13.92 7.37
C SER A 79 -13.09 12.51 6.92
N ARG A 80 -13.37 12.31 5.62
CA ARG A 80 -13.68 10.96 5.08
C ARG A 80 -12.56 9.93 5.28
N TRP A 81 -11.31 10.38 5.37
CA TRP A 81 -10.13 9.52 5.61
C TRP A 81 -9.84 9.31 7.10
N ALA A 82 -10.70 9.83 7.97
CA ALA A 82 -10.58 9.73 9.42
C ALA A 82 -11.75 8.94 10.05
N GLU A 83 -12.53 8.22 9.24
CA GLU A 83 -13.63 7.36 9.68
C GLU A 83 -13.27 5.88 9.54
N PRO A 84 -13.75 4.99 10.42
CA PRO A 84 -13.56 3.55 10.26
C PRO A 84 -14.02 3.08 8.86
N GLY A 85 -13.19 2.26 8.20
CA GLY A 85 -13.51 1.71 6.87
C GLY A 85 -13.20 2.64 5.69
N TYR A 86 -12.57 3.81 5.89
CA TYR A 86 -12.24 4.72 4.78
C TYR A 86 -11.39 4.08 3.66
N ALA A 87 -10.65 3.02 3.97
CA ALA A 87 -9.73 2.38 3.04
C ALA A 87 -10.43 1.42 2.06
N GLU A 88 -11.69 1.01 2.28
CA GLU A 88 -12.34 -0.05 1.50
C GLU A 88 -12.41 0.25 0.01
N ASP A 89 -12.81 1.47 -0.37
CA ASP A 89 -12.91 1.86 -1.77
C ASP A 89 -11.55 1.82 -2.46
N ALA A 90 -10.51 2.29 -1.78
CA ALA A 90 -9.15 2.28 -2.29
C ALA A 90 -8.61 0.84 -2.44
N ILE A 91 -8.88 -0.02 -1.46
CA ILE A 91 -8.55 -1.45 -1.51
C ILE A 91 -9.26 -2.11 -2.70
N ALA A 92 -10.54 -1.81 -2.93
CA ALA A 92 -11.28 -2.34 -4.06
C ALA A 92 -10.69 -1.88 -5.41
N VAL A 93 -10.30 -0.62 -5.53
CA VAL A 93 -9.60 -0.09 -6.72
C VAL A 93 -8.27 -0.81 -6.94
N LEU A 94 -7.45 -0.94 -5.90
CA LEU A 94 -6.17 -1.64 -5.96
C LEU A 94 -6.37 -3.10 -6.40
N ARG A 95 -7.33 -3.81 -5.80
CA ARG A 95 -7.65 -5.21 -6.15
C ARG A 95 -8.13 -5.38 -7.58
N ARG A 96 -8.95 -4.46 -8.10
CA ARG A 96 -9.40 -4.51 -9.50
C ARG A 96 -8.25 -4.46 -10.49
N ARG A 97 -7.19 -3.70 -10.18
CA ARG A 97 -6.03 -3.57 -11.06
C ARG A 97 -4.95 -4.62 -10.81
N LEU A 98 -4.51 -4.77 -9.55
CA LEU A 98 -3.38 -5.63 -9.20
C LEU A 98 -3.79 -7.10 -9.03
N GLY A 99 -5.07 -7.39 -8.82
CA GLY A 99 -5.57 -8.70 -8.44
C GLY A 99 -5.65 -8.90 -6.92
N THR A 100 -6.65 -9.66 -6.48
CA THR A 100 -6.94 -9.88 -5.05
C THR A 100 -5.79 -10.56 -4.30
N ALA A 101 -5.11 -11.52 -4.93
CA ALA A 101 -3.98 -12.23 -4.35
C ALA A 101 -2.76 -11.33 -4.09
N ARG A 102 -2.64 -10.20 -4.81
CA ARG A 102 -1.53 -9.26 -4.67
C ARG A 102 -1.82 -8.16 -3.64
N VAL A 103 -3.08 -7.94 -3.25
CA VAL A 103 -3.47 -6.87 -2.31
C VAL A 103 -3.92 -7.47 -0.98
N LEU A 104 -3.02 -7.40 0.00
CA LEU A 104 -3.16 -7.97 1.32
C LEU A 104 -3.40 -6.89 2.38
N LEU A 105 -3.89 -7.28 3.55
CA LEU A 105 -4.37 -6.33 4.56
C LEU A 105 -3.66 -6.49 5.90
N SER A 106 -3.14 -5.38 6.43
CA SER A 106 -2.67 -5.21 7.80
C SER A 106 -1.78 -6.37 8.28
N LYS A 107 -1.88 -6.74 9.57
CA LYS A 107 -1.08 -7.79 10.23
C LYS A 107 -0.97 -9.07 9.39
N ASP A 108 -2.08 -9.57 8.87
CA ASP A 108 -2.11 -10.82 8.10
C ASP A 108 -1.35 -10.68 6.78
N GLY A 109 -1.46 -9.51 6.13
CA GLY A 109 -0.74 -9.21 4.91
C GLY A 109 0.77 -9.06 5.12
N PHE A 110 1.20 -8.45 6.22
CA PHE A 110 2.62 -8.34 6.56
C PHE A 110 3.25 -9.70 6.91
N GLY A 111 2.48 -10.58 7.53
CA GLY A 111 2.92 -11.93 7.90
C GLY A 111 2.86 -12.96 6.77
N ALA A 112 2.27 -12.61 5.61
CA ALA A 112 2.10 -13.53 4.49
C ALA A 112 3.43 -13.80 3.77
N VAL A 113 4.21 -14.76 4.28
CA VAL A 113 5.45 -15.21 3.64
C VAL A 113 5.17 -16.41 2.73
N ASP A 114 4.45 -16.21 1.63
CA ASP A 114 4.36 -17.26 0.62
C ASP A 114 5.65 -17.21 -0.21
N LEU A 115 6.64 -18.06 0.10
CA LEU A 115 7.91 -18.23 -0.63
C LEU A 115 7.78 -19.09 -1.90
N SER A 116 6.60 -19.63 -2.19
CA SER A 116 6.39 -20.66 -3.23
C SER A 116 5.90 -20.12 -4.56
N ALA A 117 5.27 -18.94 -4.59
CA ALA A 117 4.83 -18.33 -5.83
C ALA A 117 6.05 -17.83 -6.64
N ALA A 118 6.40 -18.59 -7.68
CA ALA A 118 7.37 -18.19 -8.69
C ALA A 118 7.05 -16.77 -9.17
N LEU A 119 8.07 -15.92 -9.25
CA LEU A 119 7.95 -14.61 -9.87
C LEU A 119 7.33 -14.81 -11.27
N PRO A 120 6.27 -14.07 -11.63
CA PRO A 120 5.82 -14.08 -13.01
C PRO A 120 7.02 -13.70 -13.88
N PRO A 121 7.23 -14.37 -15.03
CA PRO A 121 8.38 -14.10 -15.87
C PRO A 121 8.44 -12.61 -16.15
N SER A 122 9.63 -12.02 -15.96
CA SER A 122 9.84 -10.60 -16.26
C SER A 122 9.35 -10.36 -17.69
N ALA A 123 8.54 -9.32 -17.89
CA ALA A 123 8.16 -8.92 -19.24
C ALA A 123 9.45 -8.51 -20.00
N SER A 124 10.03 -9.48 -20.70
CA SER A 124 11.00 -9.24 -21.75
C SER A 124 10.26 -8.54 -22.88
N LYS A 125 10.55 -7.25 -23.08
CA LYS A 125 10.49 -6.50 -24.35
C LYS A 125 11.42 -5.29 -24.17
N GLY A 126 12.35 -4.96 -25.05
CA GLY A 126 12.60 -5.33 -26.45
C GLY A 126 13.29 -4.14 -27.08
#